data_AF-A8ERF3-F1
#
_entry.id   AF-A8ERF3-F1
#
_cell.length_a   1.000
_cell.length_b   1.000
_cell.length_c   1.000
_cell.angle_alpha   90.00
_cell.angle_beta   90.00
_cell.angle_gamma   90.00
#
_symmetry.space_group_name_H-M   'P 1'
#
loop_
_entity.id
_entity.type
_entity.pdbx_description
1 polymer ?
#
loop_
_entity_poly.entity_id
_entity_poly.type
_entity_poly.pdbx_seq_one_letter_code
_entity_poly.pdbx_strand_id
1 'polypeptide(L)'
;MSYEVRKLPKKTVIIISLIVSIAIVIFLVQKTLKEQRFAEILATLGHTNITELKIINKLNVEDVQTKLKSNVFKVKFFDKDLNQTCIGFLHKEKDDLYSKDFDCK
;
A
#
# COMPACT_ATOMS: atom_id res chain seq x y z
N MET A 1 -19.22 -45.26 -3.92
CA MET A 1 -19.88 -44.15 -3.21
C MET A 1 -20.19 -43.06 -4.22
N SER A 2 -21.47 -42.89 -4.59
CA SER A 2 -21.88 -41.80 -5.48
C SER A 2 -22.22 -40.59 -4.61
N TYR A 3 -21.49 -39.49 -4.77
CA TYR A 3 -21.77 -38.25 -4.04
C TYR A 3 -22.80 -37.43 -4.84
N GLU A 4 -23.96 -37.16 -4.26
CA GLU A 4 -24.94 -36.27 -4.86
C GLU A 4 -24.50 -34.81 -4.63
N VAL A 5 -24.05 -34.14 -5.69
CA VAL A 5 -23.76 -32.70 -5.64
C VAL A 5 -25.08 -31.93 -5.71
N ARG A 6 -25.59 -31.46 -4.57
CA ARG A 6 -26.74 -30.53 -4.56
C ARG A 6 -26.35 -29.19 -5.19
N LYS A 7 -27.04 -28.80 -6.26
CA LYS A 7 -26.88 -27.48 -6.89
C LYS A 7 -27.31 -26.39 -5.91
N LEU A 8 -26.50 -25.34 -5.79
CA LEU A 8 -26.88 -24.18 -4.98
C LEU A 8 -28.13 -23.50 -5.57
N PRO A 9 -29.09 -23.08 -4.71
CA PRO A 9 -30.25 -22.34 -5.16
C PRO A 9 -29.82 -21.03 -5.82
N LYS A 10 -30.41 -20.69 -6.98
CA LYS A 10 -30.03 -19.53 -7.81
C LYS A 10 -30.02 -18.21 -7.04
N LYS A 11 -30.92 -18.05 -6.06
CA LYS A 11 -30.98 -16.86 -5.19
C LYS A 11 -29.71 -16.70 -4.34
N THR A 12 -29.16 -17.80 -3.82
CA THR A 12 -27.93 -17.79 -3.02
C THR A 12 -26.71 -17.43 -3.87
N VAL A 13 -26.65 -17.90 -5.12
CA VAL A 13 -25.56 -17.55 -6.04
C VAL A 13 -25.54 -16.04 -6.35
N ILE A 14 -26.71 -15.42 -6.53
CA ILE A 14 -26.84 -13.98 -6.75
C ILE A 14 -26.35 -13.20 -5.52
N ILE A 15 -26.75 -13.62 -4.31
CA ILE A 15 -26.33 -12.97 -3.06
C ILE A 15 -24.81 -13.08 -2.88
N ILE A 16 -24.22 -14.25 -3.12
CA ILE A 16 -22.77 -14.45 -3.04
C ILE A 16 -22.06 -13.54 -4.04
N SER A 17 -22.55 -13.48 -5.29
CA SER A 17 -21.98 -12.60 -6.32
C SER A 17 -22.01 -11.13 -5.91
N LEU A 18 -23.11 -10.68 -5.28
CA LEU A 18 -23.23 -9.31 -4.77
C LEU A 18 -22.18 -9.04 -3.67
N ILE A 19 -22.03 -9.94 -2.70
CA ILE A 19 -21.06 -9.79 -1.60
C ILE A 19 -19.62 -9.73 -2.16
N VAL A 20 -19.29 -10.60 -3.12
CA VAL A 20 -17.98 -10.61 -3.77
C VAL A 20 -17.72 -9.29 -4.50
N SER A 21 -18.71 -8.77 -5.22
CA SER A 21 -18.56 -7.48 -5.93
C SER A 21 -18.31 -6.31 -4.96
N ILE A 22 -19.02 -6.27 -3.83
CA ILE A 22 -18.83 -5.23 -2.80
C ILE A 22 -17.44 -5.34 -2.17
N ALA A 23 -16.97 -6.56 -1.87
CA ALA A 23 -15.65 -6.77 -1.30
C ALA A 23 -14.53 -6.28 -2.24
N ILE A 24 -14.67 -6.52 -3.55
CA ILE A 24 -13.72 -6.02 -4.56
C ILE A 24 -13.71 -4.49 -4.58
N VAL A 25 -14.88 -3.85 -4.58
CA VAL A 25 -14.97 -2.38 -4.57
C VAL A 25 -14.29 -1.79 -3.33
N ILE A 26 -14.58 -2.33 -2.15
CA ILE A 26 -13.94 -1.88 -0.89
C ILE A 26 -12.43 -2.06 -0.96
N PHE A 27 -11.94 -3.18 -1.48
CA PHE A 27 -10.51 -3.43 -1.63
C PHE A 27 -9.84 -2.41 -2.57
N LEU A 28 -10.47 -2.08 -3.70
CA LEU A 28 -9.94 -1.08 -4.63
C LEU A 28 -9.89 0.32 -3.99
N VAL A 29 -10.94 0.73 -3.27
CA VAL A 29 -10.98 2.01 -2.56
C VAL A 29 -9.91 2.08 -1.47
N GLN A 30 -9.72 1.00 -0.70
CA GLN A 30 -8.67 0.94 0.32
C GLN A 30 -7.27 1.04 -0.28
N LYS A 31 -7.06 0.46 -1.46
CA LYS A 31 -5.79 0.54 -2.19
C LYS A 31 -5.50 1.97 -2.65
N THR A 32 -6.47 2.63 -3.30
CA THR A 32 -6.29 4.00 -3.80
C THR A 32 -6.09 5.01 -2.67
N LEU A 33 -6.84 4.90 -1.57
CA LEU A 33 -6.67 5.76 -0.39
C LEU A 33 -5.27 5.64 0.22
N LYS A 34 -4.70 4.43 0.27
CA LYS A 34 -3.32 4.22 0.74
C LYS A 34 -2.33 4.89 -0.20
N GLU A 35 -2.46 4.68 -1.51
CA GLU A 35 -1.58 5.29 -2.51
C GLU A 35 -1.61 6.82 -2.43
N GLN A 36 -2.80 7.42 -2.30
CA GLN A 36 -2.95 8.88 -2.15
C GLN A 36 -2.28 9.43 -0.89
N ARG A 37 -2.46 8.78 0.27
CA ARG A 37 -1.82 9.22 1.53
C ARG A 37 -0.31 9.19 1.44
N PHE A 38 0.25 8.13 0.87
CA PHE A 38 1.70 8.06 0.68
C PHE A 38 2.15 9.09 -0.35
N ALA A 39 1.39 9.32 -1.44
CA ALA A 39 1.73 10.36 -2.39
C ALA A 39 1.75 11.76 -1.76
N GLU A 40 0.83 12.06 -0.86
CA GLU A 40 0.81 13.31 -0.08
C GLU A 40 2.05 13.43 0.82
N ILE A 41 2.42 12.36 1.51
CA ILE A 41 3.66 12.30 2.32
C ILE A 41 4.89 12.53 1.42
N LEU A 42 4.95 11.94 0.23
CA LEU A 42 6.06 12.18 -0.70
C LEU A 42 6.08 13.62 -1.23
N ALA A 43 4.90 14.22 -1.42
CA ALA A 43 4.78 15.62 -1.82
C ALA A 43 5.26 16.58 -0.74
N THR A 44 4.95 16.34 0.56
CA THR A 44 5.51 17.13 1.66
C THR A 44 7.02 16.95 1.79
N LEU A 45 7.53 15.81 1.33
CA LEU A 45 8.95 15.52 1.18
C LEU A 45 9.55 16.10 -0.12
N GLY A 46 8.84 16.91 -0.90
CA GLY A 46 9.40 17.62 -2.06
C GLY A 46 9.39 16.84 -3.37
N HIS A 47 8.74 15.67 -3.41
CA HIS A 47 8.46 14.93 -4.65
C HIS A 47 6.99 15.15 -5.03
N THR A 48 6.68 16.30 -5.63
CA THR A 48 5.31 16.74 -5.92
C THR A 48 4.69 16.02 -7.12
N ASN A 49 5.50 15.50 -8.04
CA ASN A 49 5.03 14.99 -9.33
C ASN A 49 5.43 13.52 -9.53
N ILE A 50 4.90 12.66 -8.67
CA ILE A 50 5.20 11.23 -8.69
C ILE A 50 4.12 10.41 -9.40
N THR A 51 4.55 9.32 -10.03
CA THR A 51 3.66 8.30 -10.62
C THR A 51 4.13 6.91 -10.25
N GLU A 52 3.25 5.92 -10.41
CA GLU A 52 3.56 4.50 -10.15
C GLU A 52 4.08 4.21 -8.73
N LEU A 53 3.54 4.93 -7.73
CA LEU A 53 3.84 4.70 -6.33
C LEU A 53 3.49 3.26 -5.93
N LYS A 54 4.51 2.49 -5.54
CA LYS A 54 4.38 1.11 -5.10
C LYS A 54 5.10 0.90 -3.77
N ILE A 55 4.33 0.46 -2.78
CA ILE A 55 4.88 0.01 -1.50
C ILE A 55 5.42 -1.41 -1.72
N ILE A 56 6.74 -1.57 -1.67
CA ILE A 56 7.42 -2.85 -1.91
C ILE A 56 7.38 -3.70 -0.64
N ASN A 57 7.65 -3.11 0.51
CA ASN A 57 7.72 -3.85 1.77
C ASN A 57 7.38 -2.97 2.97
N LYS A 58 6.86 -3.61 4.02
CA LYS A 58 6.70 -3.05 5.36
C LYS A 58 7.57 -3.86 6.31
N LEU A 59 8.64 -3.26 6.79
CA LEU A 59 9.53 -3.84 7.79
C LEU A 59 9.17 -3.27 9.15
N ASN A 60 9.10 -4.13 10.16
CA ASN A 60 8.98 -3.71 11.55
C ASN A 60 10.38 -3.80 12.14
N VAL A 61 10.99 -2.66 12.40
CA VAL A 61 12.36 -2.57 12.89
C VAL A 61 12.30 -2.05 14.32
N GLU A 62 12.93 -2.77 15.23
CA GLU A 62 13.09 -2.34 16.61
C GLU A 62 14.36 -1.50 16.70
N ASP A 63 14.21 -0.26 17.17
CA ASP A 63 15.32 0.65 17.38
C ASP A 63 16.24 0.11 18.49
N VAL A 64 17.52 -0.04 18.18
CA VAL A 64 18.51 -0.68 19.07
C VAL A 64 18.79 0.11 20.35
N GLN A 65 18.58 1.43 20.35
CA GLN A 65 18.83 2.28 21.53
C GLN A 65 17.56 2.47 22.36
N THR A 66 16.42 2.74 21.72
CA THR A 66 15.18 3.08 22.40
C THR A 66 14.24 1.90 22.61
N LYS A 67 14.54 0.74 22.00
CA LYS A 67 13.67 -0.46 21.96
C LYS A 67 12.26 -0.18 21.44
N LEU A 68 12.09 0.92 20.70
CA LEU A 68 10.82 1.29 20.12
C LEU A 68 10.63 0.57 18.79
N LYS A 69 9.45 0.01 18.59
CA LYS A 69 9.07 -0.64 17.34
C LYS A 69 8.61 0.41 16.34
N SER A 70 9.39 0.62 15.30
CA SER A 70 9.09 1.55 14.22
C SER A 70 8.79 0.79 12.93
N ASN A 71 7.90 1.35 12.11
CA ASN A 71 7.58 0.75 10.81
C ASN A 71 8.37 1.48 9.72
N VAL A 72 9.18 0.72 8.98
CA VAL A 72 9.91 1.19 7.80
C VAL A 72 9.15 0.72 6.56
N PHE A 73 8.74 1.64 5.70
CA PHE A 73 8.08 1.33 4.44
C PHE A 73 9.06 1.52 3.28
N LYS A 74 9.39 0.45 2.57
CA LYS A 74 10.14 0.56 1.32
C LYS A 74 9.18 0.95 0.20
N VAL A 75 9.38 2.10 -0.42
CA VAL A 75 8.52 2.63 -1.46
C VAL A 75 9.34 2.88 -2.72
N LYS A 76 8.73 2.57 -3.86
CA LYS A 76 9.24 2.88 -5.20
C LYS A 76 8.26 3.80 -5.87
N PHE A 77 8.75 4.85 -6.50
CA PHE A 77 7.94 5.78 -7.27
C PHE A 77 8.75 6.30 -8.45
N PHE A 78 8.05 6.68 -9.51
CA PHE A 78 8.64 7.37 -10.65
C PHE A 78 8.47 8.87 -10.44
N ASP A 79 9.56 9.59 -10.36
CA ASP A 79 9.56 11.05 -10.28
C ASP A 79 9.57 11.62 -11.71
N LYS A 80 8.51 12.34 -12.08
CA LYS A 80 8.39 12.94 -13.43
C LYS A 80 9.26 14.16 -13.61
N ASP A 81 9.57 14.89 -12.54
CA ASP A 81 10.36 16.12 -12.60
C ASP A 81 11.84 15.76 -12.85
N LEU A 82 12.30 14.66 -12.24
CA LEU A 82 13.64 14.09 -12.46
C LEU A 82 13.69 13.07 -13.60
N ASN A 83 12.53 12.62 -14.10
CA ASN A 83 12.36 11.56 -15.10
C ASN A 83 13.12 10.27 -14.74
N GLN A 84 13.15 9.93 -13.45
CA GLN A 84 13.91 8.81 -12.88
C GLN A 84 13.07 8.01 -11.91
N THR A 85 13.47 6.76 -11.67
CA THR A 85 12.79 5.90 -10.71
C THR A 85 13.48 6.00 -9.36
N CYS A 86 12.77 6.52 -8.37
CA CYS A 86 13.25 6.64 -7.00
C CYS A 86 12.81 5.45 -6.16
N ILE A 87 13.73 4.89 -5.39
CA ILE A 87 13.45 3.86 -4.40
C ILE A 87 14.01 4.34 -3.07
N GLY A 88 13.20 4.29 -2.01
CA GLY A 88 13.70 4.60 -0.70
C GLY A 88 12.87 4.06 0.43
N PHE A 89 13.27 4.43 1.64
CA PHE A 89 12.66 4.01 2.88
C PHE A 89 11.96 5.20 3.53
N LEU A 90 10.70 5.02 3.88
CA LEU A 90 9.94 5.95 4.71
C LEU A 90 9.93 5.39 6.12
N HIS A 91 10.71 6.00 7.00
CA HIS A 91 10.67 5.70 8.42
C HIS A 91 9.53 6.50 9.06
N LYS A 92 8.60 5.81 9.71
CA LYS A 92 7.56 6.48 10.50
C LYS A 92 8.00 6.54 11.96
N GLU A 93 8.74 7.59 12.32
CA GLU A 93 9.01 7.94 13.71
C GLU A 93 7.86 8.74 14.35
N LYS A 94 7.88 8.90 15.68
CA LYS A 94 6.80 9.53 16.46
C LYS A 94 6.51 10.99 16.10
N ASP A 95 7.44 11.69 15.41
CA ASP A 95 7.36 13.11 15.05
C ASP A 95 7.17 13.37 13.54
N ASP A 96 6.65 12.42 12.76
CA ASP A 96 6.41 12.60 11.31
C ASP A 96 7.68 12.95 10.49
N LEU A 97 8.86 12.74 11.08
CA LEU A 97 10.17 12.89 10.45
C LEU A 97 10.48 11.64 9.63
N TYR A 98 10.20 11.70 8.33
CA TYR A 98 10.60 10.68 7.39
C TYR A 98 12.09 10.86 7.05
N SER A 99 12.96 9.97 7.53
CA SER A 99 14.37 9.97 7.10
C SER A 99 14.43 9.57 5.62
N LYS A 100 14.99 10.45 4.79
CA LYS A 100 15.08 10.29 3.35
C LYS A 100 16.38 9.58 2.97
N ASP A 101 16.29 8.29 2.67
CA ASP A 101 17.25 7.65 1.78
C ASP A 101 16.50 7.23 0.52
N PHE A 102 16.35 8.18 -0.41
CA PHE A 102 15.84 7.92 -1.75
C PHE A 102 17.03 7.82 -2.70
N ASP A 103 17.30 6.61 -3.19
CA ASP A 103 18.21 6.38 -4.31
C ASP A 103 17.39 6.49 -5.60
N CYS A 104 17.58 7.60 -6.32
CA CYS A 104 16.94 7.85 -7.62
C CYS A 104 17.93 7.47 -8.73
N LYS A 105 17.52 6.52 -9.59
CA LYS A 105 18.30 6.03 -10.73
C LYS A 105 17.47 5.99 -12.00
#